data_AF-A0A5D4TGN6-F1
#
_entry.id   AF-A0A5D4TGN6-F1
#
_cell.length_a   1.000
_cell.length_b   1.000
_cell.length_c   1.000
_cell.angle_alpha   90.00
_cell.angle_beta   90.00
_cell.angle_gamma   90.00
#
_symmetry.space_group_name_H-M   'P 1'
#
loop_
_entity.id
_entity.type
_entity.pdbx_description
1 polymer ?
#
loop_
_entity_poly.entity_id
_entity_poly.type
_entity_poly.pdbx_seq_one_letter_code
_entity_poly.pdbx_strand_id
1 'polypeptide(L)' 'MVRGILFVTGFGTSVVGGISTIAYLNLFATGLSLMEFVLFLLTRPECYLLPIGMILVAISIYLSGNPNPSFRDNE' A
#
# COMPACT_ATOMS: atom_id res chain seq x y z
N MET A 1 16.28 11.99 7.80
CA MET A 1 15.19 12.75 7.16
C MET A 1 14.49 11.96 6.03
N VAL A 2 15.23 11.44 5.05
CA VAL A 2 14.70 10.67 3.89
C VAL A 2 13.79 9.48 4.27
N ARG A 3 14.02 8.83 5.42
CA ARG A 3 13.27 7.66 5.89
C ARG A 3 11.80 7.95 6.21
N GLY A 4 11.52 9.05 6.89
CA GLY A 4 10.15 9.45 7.22
C GLY A 4 9.37 9.89 5.98
N ILE A 5 10.06 10.49 5.01
CA ILE A 5 9.47 10.92 3.74
C ILE A 5 9.02 9.69 2.95
N LEU A 6 9.86 8.66 2.81
CA LEU A 6 9.47 7.41 2.14
C LEU A 6 8.27 6.71 2.79
N PHE A 7 8.24 6.68 4.13
CA PHE A 7 7.12 6.11 4.87
C PHE A 7 5.82 6.90 4.65
N VAL A 8 5.85 8.24 4.77
CA VAL A 8 4.67 9.09 4.60
C VAL A 8 4.19 9.10 3.14
N THR A 9 5.10 9.11 2.16
CA THR A 9 4.76 9.02 0.74
C THR A 9 4.14 7.66 0.39
N GLY A 10 4.73 6.56 0.87
CA GLY A 10 4.16 5.21 0.68
C GLY A 10 2.80 5.06 1.36
N PHE A 11 2.66 5.57 2.58
CA PHE A 11 1.40 5.56 3.33
C PHE A 11 0.31 6.37 2.63
N GLY A 12 0.60 7.62 2.20
CA GLY A 12 -0.36 8.45 1.47
C GLY A 12 -0.82 7.82 0.15
N THR A 13 0.11 7.20 -0.59
CA THR A 13 -0.19 6.49 -1.85
C THR A 13 -1.10 5.28 -1.60
N SER A 14 -0.84 4.52 -0.54
CA SER A 14 -1.67 3.38 -0.11
C SER A 14 -3.08 3.81 0.31
N VAL A 15 -3.18 4.92 1.07
CA VAL A 15 -4.46 5.49 1.50
C VAL A 15 -5.30 5.97 0.31
N VAL A 16 -4.70 6.64 -0.67
CA VAL A 16 -5.40 7.06 -1.91
C VAL A 16 -5.94 5.85 -2.68
N GLY A 17 -5.12 4.80 -2.87
CA GLY A 17 -5.57 3.57 -3.52
C GLY A 17 -6.72 2.86 -2.75
N GLY A 18 -6.66 2.89 -1.42
CA GLY A 18 -7.71 2.37 -0.54
C GLY A 18 -9.02 3.14 -0.65
N ILE A 19 -8.97 4.48 -0.64
CA ILE A 19 -10.14 5.34 -0.79
C ILE A 19 -10.82 5.12 -2.14
N SER A 20 -10.05 5.04 -3.23
CA SER A 20 -10.60 4.72 -4.56
C SER A 20 -11.32 3.36 -4.56
N THR A 21 -10.73 2.35 -3.94
CA THR A 21 -11.35 1.01 -3.83
C THR A 21 -12.70 1.07 -3.08
N ILE A 22 -12.79 1.85 -2.00
CA ILE A 22 -14.03 2.04 -1.23
C ILE A 22 -15.06 2.85 -2.05
N ALA A 23 -14.63 3.86 -2.80
CA ALA A 23 -15.52 4.64 -3.66
C ALA A 23 -16.17 3.77 -4.75
N TYR A 24 -15.39 2.88 -5.38
CA TYR A 24 -15.91 1.94 -6.37
C TYR A 24 -16.79 0.85 -5.75
N LEU A 25 -16.65 0.54 -4.45
CA LEU A 25 -17.50 -0.43 -3.75
C LEU A 25 -18.99 -0.05 -3.83
N ASN A 26 -19.30 1.23 -4.00
CA ASN A 26 -20.66 1.72 -4.23
C ASN A 26 -21.26 1.17 -5.55
N LEU A 27 -20.45 1.03 -6.60
CA LEU A 27 -20.89 0.42 -7.87
C LEU A 27 -21.17 -1.07 -7.73
N PHE A 28 -20.42 -1.76 -6.86
CA PHE A 28 -20.71 -3.16 -6.52
C PHE A 28 -22.10 -3.30 -5.86
N ALA A 29 -22.41 -2.44 -4.89
CA ALA A 29 -23.71 -2.42 -4.22
C ALA A 29 -24.89 -2.08 -5.16
N THR A 30 -24.62 -1.43 -6.30
CA THR A 30 -25.62 -1.08 -7.32
C THR A 30 -26.07 -2.29 -8.16
N GLY A 31 -25.51 -3.48 -7.92
CA GLY A 31 -25.92 -4.73 -8.57
C GLY A 31 -24.94 -5.24 -9.64
N LEU A 32 -23.72 -4.70 -9.69
CA LEU A 32 -22.65 -5.26 -10.53
C LEU A 32 -22.15 -6.58 -9.93
N SER A 33 -21.84 -7.56 -10.77
CA SER A 33 -21.23 -8.82 -10.33
C SER A 33 -19.84 -8.59 -9.72
N LEU A 34 -19.50 -9.31 -8.64
CA LEU A 34 -18.18 -9.21 -7.96
C LEU A 34 -17.01 -9.35 -8.95
N MET A 35 -17.18 -10.20 -9.96
CA MET A 35 -16.14 -10.47 -10.95
C MET A 35 -15.91 -9.28 -11.87
N GLU A 36 -16.98 -8.64 -12.33
CA GLU A 36 -16.92 -7.40 -13.13
C GLU A 36 -16.33 -6.25 -12.32
N PHE A 37 -16.69 -6.15 -11.04
CA PHE A 37 -16.13 -5.16 -10.14
C PHE A 37 -14.61 -5.28 -10.01
N VAL A 38 -14.10 -6.48 -9.75
CA VAL A 38 -12.64 -6.72 -9.63
C VAL A 38 -11.92 -6.50 -10.96
N LEU A 39 -12.52 -6.91 -12.09
CA LEU A 39 -11.95 -6.70 -13.42
C LEU A 39 -11.91 -5.22 -13.82
N PHE A 40 -12.93 -4.45 -13.41
CA PHE A 40 -12.97 -3.00 -13.57
C PHE A 40 -11.93 -2.30 -12.68
N LEU A 41 -11.75 -2.80 -11.47
CA LEU A 41 -10.74 -2.32 -10.52
C LEU A 41 -9.32 -2.56 -11.03
N LEU A 42 -9.06 -3.73 -11.64
CA LEU A 42 -7.78 -4.10 -12.27
C LEU A 42 -7.52 -3.36 -13.59
N THR A 43 -8.59 -2.99 -14.32
CA THR A 43 -8.49 -2.21 -15.56
C THR A 43 -8.06 -0.76 -15.30
N ARG A 44 -8.28 -0.24 -14.08
CA ARG A 44 -7.95 1.14 -13.73
C ARG A 44 -6.56 1.22 -13.09
N PRO A 45 -5.65 2.07 -13.63
CA PRO A 45 -4.30 2.22 -13.10
C PRO A 45 -4.27 2.76 -11.66
N GLU A 46 -5.37 3.37 -11.22
CA GLU A 46 -5.54 4.01 -9.92
C GLU A 46 -5.51 3.00 -8.76
N CYS A 47 -5.96 1.76 -8.97
CA CYS A 47 -5.94 0.73 -7.93
C CYS A 47 -4.60 0.00 -7.80
N TYR A 48 -3.66 0.18 -8.74
CA TYR A 48 -2.28 -0.28 -8.56
C TYR A 48 -1.52 0.55 -7.52
N LEU A 49 -1.99 1.76 -7.19
CA LEU A 49 -1.40 2.58 -6.13
C LEU A 49 -1.50 1.92 -4.75
N LEU A 50 -2.50 1.06 -4.53
CA LEU A 50 -2.70 0.36 -3.27
C LEU A 50 -1.60 -0.69 -3.02
N PRO A 51 -1.39 -1.71 -3.89
CA PRO A 51 -0.29 -2.64 -3.72
C PRO A 51 1.09 -1.98 -3.85
N ILE A 52 1.25 -0.98 -4.73
CA ILE A 52 2.52 -0.24 -4.87
C ILE A 52 2.84 0.54 -3.59
N GLY A 53 1.87 1.27 -3.02
CA GLY A 53 2.03 1.99 -1.76
C GLY A 53 2.33 1.04 -0.60
N MET A 54 1.66 -0.11 -0.55
CA MET A 54 1.91 -1.13 0.48
C MET A 54 3.29 -1.76 0.36
N ILE A 55 3.77 -2.05 -0.86
CA ILE A 55 5.14 -2.52 -1.12
C ILE A 55 6.15 -1.44 -0.73
N LEU A 56 5.88 -0.17 -1.04
CA LEU A 56 6.77 0.94 -0.67
C LEU A 56 6.93 1.06 0.85
N VAL A 57 5.82 0.95 1.60
CA VAL A 57 5.82 0.95 3.07
C VAL A 57 6.55 -0.29 3.60
N ALA A 58 6.29 -1.46 3.03
CA ALA A 58 6.95 -2.71 3.43
C ALA A 58 8.47 -2.64 3.21
N ILE A 59 8.93 -2.15 2.05
CA ILE A 59 10.35 -1.94 1.76
C ILE A 59 10.94 -0.91 2.73
N SER A 60 10.22 0.18 3.04
CA SER A 60 10.68 1.17 4.01
C SER A 60 10.88 0.58 5.42
N ILE A 61 10.07 -0.41 5.81
CA ILE A 61 10.17 -1.10 7.11
C ILE A 61 11.25 -2.18 7.08
N TYR A 62 11.29 -3.03 6.04
CA TYR A 62 12.28 -4.12 5.94
C TYR A 62 13.69 -3.60 5.72
N LEU A 63 13.87 -2.52 4.96
CA LEU A 63 15.15 -1.81 4.88
C LEU A 63 15.53 -1.17 6.24
N SER A 64 14.56 -0.93 7.12
CA SER A 64 14.78 -0.49 8.51
C SER A 64 15.06 -1.67 9.47
N GLY A 65 14.76 -2.91 9.07
CA GLY A 65 15.11 -4.13 9.80
C GLY A 65 16.56 -4.51 9.52
N ASN A 66 17.51 -3.72 10.01
CA ASN A 66 18.90 -4.13 10.04
C ASN A 66 19.02 -5.43 10.86
N PRO A 67 19.48 -6.56 10.29
CA PRO A 67 19.57 -7.84 10.98
C PRO A 67 20.84 -7.92 11.85
N ASN A 68 21.24 -6.81 12.47
CA ASN A 68 22.29 -6.85 13.46
C ASN A 68 21.76 -6.34 14.80
N PRO A 69 21.15 -7.22 15.61
CA PRO A 69 21.23 -7.05 17.05
C PRO A 69 22.71 -7.15 17.44
N SER A 70 23.47 -6.06 17.29
CA SER A 70 24.77 -5.87 17.92
C SER A 70 24.51 -5.66 19.42
N PHE A 71 23.99 -6.70 20.06
CA PHE A 71 23.84 -6.79 21.51
C PHE A 71 25.03 -7.53 22.12
N ARG A 72 26.18 -7.56 21.42
CA ARG A 72 27.37 -8.33 21.78
C ARG A 72 28.70 -7.65 21.42
N ASP A 73 28.76 -6.33 21.51
CA ASP A 73 30.04 -5.63 21.48
C ASP A 73 30.10 -4.74 22.74
N ASN A 74 30.78 -5.26 23.76
CA ASN A 74 31.25 -4.58 25.00
C ASN A 74 30.09 -4.27 25.99
N GLU A 75 29.92 -4.96 27.13
CA GLU A 75 30.88 -5.26 28.21
C GLU A 75 30.37 -6.43 29.07
#